data_AF-A0A645HLZ2-F1
#
_entry.id   AF-A0A645HLZ2-F1
#
_cell.length_a   1.000
_cell.length_b   1.000
_cell.length_c   1.000
_cell.angle_alpha   90.00
_cell.angle_beta   90.00
_cell.angle_gamma   90.00
#
_symmetry.space_group_name_H-M   'P 1'
#
loop_
_entity.id
_entity.type
_entity.pdbx_description
1 polymer ?
#
loop_
_entity_poly.entity_id
_entity_poly.type
_entity_poly.pdbx_seq_one_letter_code
_entity_poly.pdbx_strand_id
1 'polypeptide(L)'
;MGASTWQIVWKFYLPEALPSLTMGGSISIITILAYTAIAGAVGAGGLGDVAVRYGYHRSDPPVLVVTAVLLVVLVQIIQSIFARLARRLDKRIRQ
;
A
#
# COMPACT_ATOMS: atom_id res chain seq x y z
N MET A 1 28.44 1.57 -28.94
CA MET A 1 27.38 2.56 -28.64
C MET A 1 27.76 3.29 -27.35
N GLY A 2 28.17 4.56 -27.44
CA GLY A 2 28.86 5.29 -26.36
C GLY A 2 27.94 6.10 -25.43
N ALA A 3 26.91 5.47 -24.86
CA ALA A 3 26.10 6.14 -23.84
C ALA A 3 26.85 6.17 -22.51
N SER A 4 26.88 7.32 -21.84
CA SER A 4 27.48 7.41 -20.50
C SER A 4 26.67 6.61 -19.49
N THR A 5 27.31 6.10 -18.43
CA THR A 5 26.64 5.34 -17.35
C THR A 5 25.40 6.06 -16.82
N TRP A 6 25.47 7.38 -16.72
CA TRP A 6 24.35 8.20 -16.25
C TRP A 6 23.18 8.24 -17.25
N GLN A 7 23.46 8.27 -18.55
CA GLN A 7 22.44 8.15 -19.58
C GLN A 7 21.79 6.76 -19.56
N ILE A 8 22.54 5.70 -19.26
CA ILE A 8 21.98 4.34 -19.18
C ILE A 8 20.99 4.25 -18.01
N VAL A 9 21.38 4.72 -16.83
CA VAL A 9 20.54 4.69 -15.62
C VAL A 9 19.26 5.49 -15.80
N TRP A 10 19.36 6.75 -16.22
CA TRP A 10 18.19 7.63 -16.31
C TRP A 10 17.25 7.31 -17.48
N LYS A 11 17.79 6.83 -18.60
CA LYS A 11 17.04 6.71 -19.85
C LYS A 11 16.56 5.28 -20.13
N PHE A 12 17.18 4.27 -19.51
CA PHE A 12 16.82 2.86 -19.68
C PHE A 12 16.37 2.21 -18.37
N TYR A 13 17.23 2.16 -17.34
CA TYR A 13 16.91 1.45 -16.10
C TYR A 13 15.77 2.10 -15.31
N LEU A 14 15.78 3.43 -15.14
CA LEU A 14 14.77 4.12 -14.35
C LEU A 14 13.36 3.96 -14.96
N PRO A 15 13.14 4.25 -16.27
CA PRO A 15 11.83 4.04 -16.90
C PRO A 15 11.36 2.58 -16.87
N GLU A 16 12.29 1.62 -16.94
CA GLU A 16 11.98 0.19 -16.89
C GLU A 16 11.61 -0.27 -15.47
N ALA A 17 12.18 0.35 -14.43
CA ALA A 17 11.87 0.05 -13.03
C ALA A 17 10.67 0.83 -12.47
N LEU A 18 10.13 1.83 -13.18
CA LEU A 18 8.99 2.63 -12.70
C LEU A 18 7.76 1.80 -12.26
N PRO A 19 7.33 0.75 -13.00
CA PRO A 19 6.20 -0.08 -12.58
C PRO A 19 6.48 -0.85 -11.29
N SER A 20 7.69 -1.40 -11.13
CA SER A 20 8.07 -2.15 -9.92
C SER A 20 8.25 -1.20 -8.72
N LEU A 21 8.81 0.00 -8.94
CA LEU A 21 8.93 1.03 -7.91
C LEU A 21 7.58 1.53 -7.42
N THR A 22 6.61 1.72 -8.31
CA THR A 22 5.25 2.13 -7.90
C THR A 22 4.55 1.03 -7.11
N MET A 23 4.67 -0.23 -7.52
CA MET A 23 4.16 -1.35 -6.73
C MET A 23 4.86 -1.45 -5.36
N GLY A 24 6.17 -1.27 -5.30
CA GLY A 24 6.93 -1.21 -4.05
C GLY A 24 6.47 -0.07 -3.14
N GLY A 25 6.22 1.11 -3.70
CA GLY A 25 5.66 2.25 -2.97
C GLY A 25 4.28 1.97 -2.37
N SER A 26 3.43 1.24 -3.10
CA SER A 26 2.12 0.80 -2.59
C SER A 26 2.25 -0.05 -1.33
N ILE A 27 3.21 -0.99 -1.34
CA ILE A 27 3.48 -1.88 -0.20
C ILE A 27 3.98 -1.07 0.98
N SER A 28 4.91 -0.14 0.77
CA SER A 28 5.42 0.73 1.83
C SER A 28 4.31 1.53 2.51
N ILE A 29 3.37 2.10 1.74
CA ILE A 29 2.22 2.83 2.28
C ILE A 29 1.29 1.92 3.07
N ILE A 30 1.01 0.72 2.55
CA ILE A 30 0.19 -0.29 3.23
C ILE A 30 0.85 -0.72 4.55
N THR A 31 2.17 -0.87 4.58
CA THR A 31 2.92 -1.18 5.80
C THR A 31 2.81 -0.07 6.84
N ILE A 32 2.90 1.20 6.43
CA ILE A 32 2.67 2.33 7.35
C ILE A 32 1.25 2.28 7.92
N LEU A 33 0.24 2.02 7.08
CA LEU A 33 -1.15 1.86 7.55
C LEU A 33 -1.30 0.69 8.53
N ALA A 34 -0.65 -0.44 8.27
CA ALA A 34 -0.64 -1.57 9.18
C ALA A 34 -0.03 -1.20 10.54
N TYR A 35 1.04 -0.40 10.56
CA TYR A 35 1.60 0.13 11.81
C TYR A 35 0.61 1.02 12.57
N THR A 36 -0.21 1.83 11.87
CA THR A 36 -1.26 2.62 12.54
C THR A 36 -2.37 1.75 13.15
N ALA A 37 -2.65 0.59 12.55
CA ALA A 37 -3.63 -0.35 13.10
C ALA A 37 -3.10 -0.99 14.39
N ILE A 38 -1.82 -1.37 14.40
CA ILE A 38 -1.14 -1.88 15.61
C ILE A 38 -1.05 -0.79 16.68
N ALA A 39 -0.76 0.47 16.30
CA ALA A 39 -0.74 1.60 17.22
C ALA A 39 -2.10 1.83 17.91
N GLY A 40 -3.21 1.61 17.19
CA GLY A 40 -4.55 1.62 17.76
C GLY A 40 -4.75 0.60 18.88
N ALA A 41 -4.08 -0.55 18.83
CA ALA A 41 -4.14 -1.55 19.89
C ALA A 41 -3.37 -1.15 21.16
N VAL A 42 -2.35 -0.32 21.02
CA VAL A 42 -1.54 0.19 22.15
C VAL A 42 -2.17 1.46 22.77
N GLY A 43 -3.31 1.92 22.25
CA GLY A 43 -4.01 3.10 22.77
C GLY A 43 -3.43 4.43 22.28
N ALA A 44 -2.52 4.41 21.30
CA ALA A 44 -1.99 5.62 20.65
C ALA A 44 -3.00 6.28 19.69
N GLY A 45 -4.17 5.65 19.49
CA GLY A 45 -5.13 5.99 18.45
C GLY A 45 -4.69 5.46 17.09
N GLY A 46 -5.63 5.33 16.15
CA GLY A 46 -5.35 4.83 14.80
C GLY A 46 -6.52 4.06 14.18
N LEU A 47 -6.32 3.55 12.97
CA LEU A 47 -7.35 2.81 12.23
C LEU A 47 -7.79 1.51 12.93
N GLY A 48 -6.96 0.98 13.84
CA GLY A 48 -7.27 -0.20 14.67
C GLY A 48 -7.96 0.09 16.00
N ASP A 49 -8.09 1.37 16.41
CA ASP A 49 -8.63 1.74 17.73
C ASP A 49 -10.09 1.27 17.90
N VAL A 50 -10.90 1.39 16.84
CA VAL A 50 -12.31 0.96 16.85
C VAL A 50 -12.42 -0.55 17.06
N ALA A 51 -11.57 -1.35 16.40
CA ALA A 51 -11.57 -2.80 16.55
C ALA A 51 -11.23 -3.24 17.98
N VAL A 52 -10.24 -2.57 18.59
CA VAL A 52 -9.76 -2.94 19.93
C VAL A 52 -10.72 -2.43 21.01
N ARG A 53 -11.17 -1.18 20.93
CA ARG A 53 -12.10 -0.60 21.92
C ARG A 53 -13.49 -1.21 21.88
N TYR A 54 -14.08 -1.35 20.69
CA TYR A 54 -15.46 -1.81 20.58
C TYR A 54 -15.58 -3.29 20.31
N GLY A 55 -14.70 -3.87 19.48
CA GLY A 55 -14.73 -5.29 19.17
C GLY A 55 -14.16 -6.15 20.30
N TYR A 56 -12.90 -5.89 20.69
CA TYR A 56 -12.18 -6.72 21.66
C TYR A 56 -12.59 -6.42 23.11
N HIS A 57 -12.46 -5.18 23.57
CA HIS A 57 -12.74 -4.83 24.96
C HIS A 57 -14.22 -4.96 25.35
N ARG A 58 -15.13 -4.75 24.39
CA ARG A 58 -16.58 -4.90 24.62
C ARG A 58 -17.11 -6.29 24.30
N SER A 59 -16.25 -7.21 23.84
CA SER A 59 -16.62 -8.57 23.41
C SER A 59 -17.78 -8.57 22.41
N ASP A 60 -17.71 -7.67 21.41
CA ASP A 60 -18.70 -7.52 20.33
C ASP A 60 -18.08 -8.00 19.00
N PRO A 61 -18.08 -9.32 18.72
CA PRO A 61 -17.46 -9.91 17.54
C PRO A 61 -17.91 -9.29 16.21
N PRO A 62 -19.20 -8.94 16.00
CA PRO A 62 -19.64 -8.23 14.81
C PRO A 62 -18.83 -6.97 14.49
N VAL A 63 -18.55 -6.15 15.51
CA VAL A 63 -17.80 -4.90 15.32
C VAL A 63 -16.35 -5.18 14.93
N LEU A 64 -15.75 -6.21 15.51
CA LEU A 64 -14.38 -6.64 15.18
C LEU A 64 -14.29 -7.07 13.70
N VAL A 65 -15.25 -7.87 13.22
CA VAL A 65 -15.30 -8.34 11.82
C VAL A 65 -15.54 -7.18 10.86
N VAL A 66 -16.50 -6.30 11.16
CA VAL A 66 -16.79 -5.12 10.31
C VAL A 66 -15.55 -4.23 10.18
N THR A 67 -14.84 -3.99 11.29
CA THR A 67 -13.63 -3.16 11.26
C THR A 67 -12.51 -3.82 10.44
N ALA A 68 -12.33 -5.13 10.58
CA ALA A 68 -11.35 -5.88 9.79
C ALA A 68 -11.66 -5.84 8.29
N VAL A 69 -12.94 -6.03 7.91
CA VAL A 69 -13.37 -5.93 6.50
C VAL A 69 -13.14 -4.52 5.96
N LEU A 70 -13.41 -3.48 6.75
CA LEU A 70 -13.18 -2.09 6.35
C LEU A 70 -11.69 -1.82 6.07
N LEU A 71 -10.79 -2.33 6.91
CA LEU A 71 -9.33 -2.25 6.69
C LEU A 71 -8.91 -2.98 5.40
N VAL A 72 -9.44 -4.18 5.16
CA VAL A 72 -9.16 -4.93 3.93
C VAL A 72 -9.61 -4.16 2.70
N VAL A 73 -10.81 -3.57 2.73
CA VAL A 73 -11.34 -2.74 1.63
C VAL A 73 -10.44 -1.52 1.39
N LEU A 74 -9.97 -0.86 2.45
CA LEU A 74 -9.07 0.29 2.34
C LEU A 74 -7.73 -0.10 1.69
N VAL A 75 -7.13 -1.22 2.11
CA VAL A 75 -5.91 -1.76 1.52
C VAL A 75 -6.13 -2.09 0.03
N GLN A 76 -7.25 -2.72 -0.31
CA GLN A 76 -7.62 -3.05 -1.69
C GLN A 76 -7.78 -1.81 -2.57
N ILE A 77 -8.38 -0.74 -2.04
CA ILE A 77 -8.51 0.54 -2.77
C ILE A 77 -7.12 1.09 -3.11
N ILE A 78 -6.21 1.13 -2.13
CA ILE A 78 -4.84 1.62 -2.32
C ILE A 78 -4.11 0.75 -3.35
N GLN A 79 -4.15 -0.58 -3.19
CA GLN A 79 -3.53 -1.51 -4.14
C GLN A 79 -4.09 -1.34 -5.55
N SER A 80 -5.41 -1.20 -5.70
CA SER A 80 -6.03 -0.99 -7.01
C SER A 80 -5.57 0.32 -7.65
N ILE A 81 -5.47 1.42 -6.88
CA ILE A 81 -4.96 2.71 -7.38
C ILE A 81 -3.51 2.55 -7.87
N PHE A 82 -2.64 1.97 -7.06
CA PHE A 82 -1.24 1.77 -7.43
C PHE A 82 -1.06 0.79 -8.58
N ALA A 83 -1.84 -0.29 -8.64
CA ALA A 83 -1.81 -1.23 -9.76
C ALA A 83 -2.31 -0.59 -11.06
N ARG A 84 -3.29 0.32 -11.01
CA ARG A 84 -3.69 1.11 -12.19
C ARG A 84 -2.60 2.10 -12.60
N LEU A 85 -1.93 2.73 -11.63
CA LEU A 85 -0.82 3.65 -11.90
C LEU A 85 0.37 2.92 -12.51
N ALA A 86 0.77 1.79 -11.92
CA ALA A 86 1.85 0.94 -12.42
C ALA A 86 1.57 0.48 -13.86
N ARG A 87 0.34 0.02 -14.16
CA ARG A 87 -0.07 -0.35 -15.53
C ARG A 87 -0.03 0.81 -16.53
N ARG A 88 -0.29 2.05 -16.09
CA ARG A 88 -0.17 3.23 -16.95
C ARG A 88 1.29 3.63 -17.20
N LEU A 89 2.16 3.42 -16.21
CA LEU A 89 3.59 3.69 -16.31
C LEU A 89 4.33 2.57 -17.04
N ASP A 90 3.75 1.39 -17.11
CA ASP A 90 4.31 0.26 -17.81
C ASP A 90 4.26 0.47 -19.33
N LYS A 91 5.39 0.94 -19.87
CA LYS A 91 5.59 1.12 -21.30
C LYS A 91 5.82 -0.21 -22.04
N ARG A 92 5.99 -1.36 -21.34
CA ARG A 92 6.13 -2.68 -22.00
C ARG A 92 4.85 -3.12 -22.72
N ILE A 93 3.68 -2.65 -22.30
CA ILE A 93 2.38 -3.03 -22.93
C ILE A 93 2.19 -2.36 -24.31
N ARG A 94 3.03 -1.39 -24.68
CA ARG A 94 2.93 -0.65 -25.95
C ARG A 94 3.93 -1.13 -27.02
N GLN A 95 4.64 -2.24 -26.80
CA GLN A 95 5.52 -2.86 -27.80
C GLN A 95 4.98 -4.22 -28.24
#